data_AF-A0A0F9UXE8-F1
#
_entry.id   AF-A0A0F9UXE8-F1
#
_cell.length_a   1.000
_cell.length_b   1.000
_cell.length_c   1.000
_cell.angle_alpha   90.00
_cell.angle_beta   90.00
_cell.angle_gamma   90.00
#
_symmetry.space_group_name_H-M   'P 1'
#
loop_
_entity.id
_entity.type
_entity.pdbx_description
1 polymer ?
#
loop_
_entity_poly.entity_id
_entity_poly.type
_entity_poly.pdbx_seq_one_letter_code
_entity_poly.pdbx_strand_id
1 'polypeptide(L)' 'MKQIKFEKVVEGDKEYLNFAWFFGLASLIIPFFLFIDKADFLGIVFTAFFNGASFLAFLISILKYEDSRKVYWRKMK' A
#
# COMPACT_ATOMS: atom_id res chain seq x y z
N MET A 1 0.16 14.26 43.30
CA MET A 1 -0.45 13.40 42.25
C MET A 1 0.47 13.39 41.03
N LYS A 2 0.75 12.23 40.42
CA LYS A 2 1.54 12.16 39.17
C LYS A 2 0.63 12.42 37.97
N GLN A 3 1.03 13.31 37.07
CA GLN A 3 0.28 13.62 35.85
C GLN A 3 0.43 12.46 34.84
N ILE A 4 -0.69 11.85 34.43
CA ILE A 4 -0.70 10.80 33.40
C ILE A 4 -0.88 11.47 32.04
N LYS A 5 0.03 11.21 31.10
CA LYS A 5 -0.03 11.72 29.72
C LYS A 5 -0.66 10.67 28.79
N PHE A 6 -1.52 11.12 27.90
CA PHE A 6 -2.15 10.32 26.86
C PHE A 6 -1.82 10.90 25.48
N GLU A 7 -1.69 10.04 24.48
CA GLU A 7 -1.51 10.42 23.08
C GLU A 7 -2.72 9.96 22.24
N LYS A 8 -3.08 10.76 21.22
CA LYS A 8 -4.11 10.39 20.26
C LYS A 8 -3.48 9.49 19.20
N VAL A 9 -3.96 8.26 19.09
CA VAL A 9 -3.51 7.28 18.09
C VAL A 9 -4.59 7.14 17.02
N VAL A 10 -4.16 7.19 15.76
CA VAL A 10 -4.99 6.84 14.60
C VAL A 10 -4.34 5.63 13.96
N GLU A 11 -5.01 4.48 14.00
CA GLU A 11 -4.46 3.22 13.49
C GLU A 11 -5.53 2.51 12.66
N GLY A 12 -5.20 2.21 11.41
CA GLY A 12 -5.97 1.32 10.55
C GLY A 12 -5.48 -0.12 10.62
N ASP A 13 -6.16 -1.02 9.93
CA ASP A 13 -5.81 -2.42 9.85
C ASP A 13 -4.45 -2.61 9.14
N LYS A 14 -3.51 -3.25 9.85
CA LYS A 14 -2.15 -3.47 9.34
C LYS A 14 -2.13 -4.38 8.13
N GLU A 15 -3.11 -5.26 7.96
CA GLU A 15 -3.19 -6.13 6.78
C GLU A 15 -3.39 -5.31 5.50
N TYR A 16 -4.33 -4.36 5.50
CA TYR A 16 -4.55 -3.48 4.35
C TYR A 16 -3.35 -2.58 4.07
N LEU A 17 -2.65 -2.14 5.13
CA LEU A 17 -1.41 -1.39 4.97
C LEU A 17 -0.31 -2.25 4.31
N ASN A 18 -0.16 -3.50 4.74
CA ASN A 18 0.81 -4.43 4.16
C ASN A 18 0.48 -4.76 2.70
N PHE A 19 -0.80 -4.96 2.37
CA PHE A 19 -1.23 -5.16 0.98
C PHE A 19 -0.95 -3.93 0.12
N ALA A 20 -1.24 -2.73 0.63
CA ALA A 20 -0.91 -1.49 -0.06
C ALA A 20 0.60 -1.40 -0.32
N TRP A 21 1.44 -1.70 0.66
CA TRP A 21 2.89 -1.73 0.47
C TRP A 21 3.33 -2.72 -0.59
N PHE A 22 2.82 -3.95 -0.56
CA PHE A 22 3.16 -4.99 -1.52
C PHE A 22 2.79 -4.58 -2.96
N PHE A 23 1.54 -4.17 -3.19
CA PHE A 23 1.07 -3.79 -4.51
C PHE A 23 1.68 -2.47 -5.01
N GLY A 24 1.95 -1.53 -4.10
CA GLY A 24 2.70 -0.31 -4.38
C GLY A 24 4.09 -0.64 -4.92
N LEU A 25 4.85 -1.48 -4.21
CA LEU A 25 6.17 -1.94 -4.67
C LEU A 25 6.09 -2.69 -6.00
N ALA A 26 5.11 -3.59 -6.16
CA ALA A 26 4.92 -4.31 -7.42
C ALA A 26 4.67 -3.34 -8.60
N SER A 27 3.81 -2.34 -8.42
CA SER A 27 3.55 -1.32 -9.44
C SER A 27 4.77 -0.46 -9.80
N LEU A 28 5.73 -0.32 -8.88
CA LEU A 28 6.99 0.35 -9.18
C LEU A 28 7.97 -0.56 -9.92
N ILE A 29 8.03 -1.85 -9.57
CA ILE A 29 9.02 -2.79 -10.11
C ILE A 29 8.61 -3.33 -11.49
N ILE A 30 7.32 -3.62 -11.72
CA ILE A 30 6.82 -4.23 -12.95
C ILE A 30 7.28 -3.51 -14.25
N PRO A 31 7.28 -2.16 -14.33
CA PRO A 31 7.77 -1.45 -15.51
C PRO A 31 9.26 -1.65 -15.80
N PHE A 32 10.09 -1.94 -14.79
CA PHE A 32 11.53 -2.13 -14.98
C PHE A 32 11.85 -3.38 -15.80
N PHE A 33 10.98 -4.40 -15.80
CA PHE A 33 11.16 -5.59 -16.64
C PHE A 33 11.16 -5.28 -18.14
N LEU A 34 10.52 -4.18 -18.57
CA LEU A 34 10.55 -3.75 -19.98
C LEU A 34 11.90 -3.19 -20.42
N PHE A 35 12.75 -2.78 -19.47
CA PHE A 35 14.08 -2.24 -19.76
C PHE A 35 15.20 -3.29 -19.73
N ILE A 36 14.90 -4.50 -19.24
CA ILE A 36 15.88 -5.57 -19.06
C ILE A 36 16.03 -6.41 -20.34
N ASP A 37 14.96 -6.56 -21.14
CA ASP A 37 14.97 -7.37 -22.36
C ASP A 37 14.25 -6.65 -23.50
N LYS A 38 14.51 -7.06 -24.75
CA LYS A 38 13.79 -6.53 -25.93
C LYS A 38 12.35 -7.03 -25.91
N ALA A 39 11.50 -6.38 -25.12
CA ALA A 39 10.10 -6.70 -25.01
C ALA A 39 9.42 -6.57 -26.37
N ASP A 40 8.77 -7.64 -26.81
CA ASP A 40 7.89 -7.62 -27.96
C ASP A 40 6.58 -6.88 -27.61
N PHE A 41 5.76 -6.59 -28.63
CA PHE A 41 4.50 -5.87 -28.43
C PHE A 41 3.60 -6.56 -27.39
N LEU A 42 3.54 -7.89 -27.41
CA LEU A 42 2.80 -8.69 -26.44
C LEU A 42 3.35 -8.49 -25.02
N GLY A 43 4.67 -8.55 -24.83
CA GLY A 43 5.32 -8.28 -23.56
C GLY A 43 4.97 -6.90 -23.01
N ILE A 44 5.01 -5.86 -23.84
CA ILE A 44 4.62 -4.50 -23.45
C ILE A 44 3.16 -4.45 -22.97
N VAL A 45 2.24 -5.06 -23.72
CA VAL A 45 0.80 -5.07 -23.37
C VAL A 45 0.57 -5.82 -22.05
N PHE A 46 1.19 -6.99 -21.86
CA PHE A 46 1.07 -7.75 -20.61
C PHE A 46 1.65 -6.97 -19.43
N THR A 47 2.83 -6.39 -19.57
CA THR A 47 3.44 -5.62 -18.48
C THR A 47 2.60 -4.40 -18.11
N ALA A 48 2.05 -3.68 -19.09
CA ALA A 48 1.15 -2.56 -18.84
C ALA A 48 -0.12 -3.00 -18.10
N PHE A 49 -0.72 -4.12 -18.51
CA PHE A 49 -1.90 -4.69 -17.85
C PHE A 49 -1.62 -5.07 -16.39
N PHE A 50 -0.54 -5.83 -16.14
CA PHE A 50 -0.15 -6.22 -14.78
C PHE A 50 0.21 -5.03 -13.90
N ASN A 51 0.85 -4.01 -14.47
CA ASN A 51 1.15 -2.77 -13.77
C ASN A 51 -0.12 -2.04 -13.35
N GLY A 52 -1.07 -1.87 -14.28
CA GLY A 52 -2.36 -1.25 -14.01
C GLY A 52 -3.16 -2.00 -12.95
N ALA A 53 -3.22 -3.34 -13.04
CA ALA A 53 -3.88 -4.18 -12.04
C ALA A 53 -3.23 -4.04 -10.65
N SER A 54 -1.90 -4.02 -10.58
CA SER A 54 -1.15 -3.83 -9.32
C SER A 54 -1.41 -2.45 -8.73
N PHE A 55 -1.41 -1.40 -9.55
CA PHE A 55 -1.71 -0.05 -9.11
C PHE A 55 -3.15 0.08 -8.59
N LEU A 56 -4.12 -0.54 -9.26
CA LEU A 56 -5.50 -0.55 -8.79
C LEU A 56 -5.65 -1.28 -7.45
N ALA A 57 -4.98 -2.42 -7.28
CA ALA A 57 -4.98 -3.17 -6.02
C ALA A 57 -4.33 -2.37 -4.87
N PHE A 58 -3.29 -1.59 -5.17
CA PHE A 58 -2.70 -0.64 -4.23
C PHE A 58 -3.72 0.42 -3.78
N LEU A 59 -4.41 1.07 -4.72
CA LEU A 59 -5.42 2.09 -4.39
C LEU A 59 -6.55 1.53 -3.53
N ILE A 60 -7.09 0.35 -3.89
CA ILE A 60 -8.14 -0.32 -3.11
C ILE A 60 -7.65 -0.62 -1.70
N SER A 61 -6.41 -1.08 -1.56
CA SER A 61 -5.83 -1.39 -0.25
C SER A 61 -5.66 -0.14 0.62
N ILE A 62 -5.25 0.99 0.04
CA ILE A 62 -5.19 2.27 0.76
C ILE A 62 -6.58 2.72 1.21
N LEU A 63 -7.58 2.65 0.33
CA LEU A 63 -8.96 3.03 0.68
C LEU A 63 -9.49 2.17 1.83
N LYS A 64 -9.28 0.85 1.78
CA LYS A 64 -9.66 -0.05 2.88
C LYS A 64 -8.89 0.23 4.17
N TYR A 65 -7.61 0.56 4.07
CA TYR A 65 -6.83 0.99 5.23
C TYR A 65 -7.43 2.26 5.85
N GLU A 66 -7.75 3.25 5.02
CA GLU A 66 -8.36 4.51 5.42
C GLU A 66 -9.72 4.30 6.11
N ASP A 67 -10.58 3.46 5.53
CA ASP A 67 -11.90 3.11 6.09
C ASP A 67 -11.78 2.34 7.42
N SER A 68 -10.71 1.56 7.59
CA SER A 68 -10.48 0.78 8.81
C SER A 68 -9.91 1.59 9.99
N ARG A 69 -9.60 2.89 9.80
CA ARG A 69 -8.94 3.71 10.81
C ARG A 69 -9.80 3.91 12.05
N LYS A 70 -9.25 3.52 13.20
CA LYS A 70 -9.83 3.78 14.52
C LYS A 70 -9.03 4.85 15.23
N VAL A 71 -9.75 5.75 15.90
CA VAL A 71 -9.17 6.83 16.71
C VAL A 71 -9.35 6.47 18.18
N TYR A 72 -8.24 6.35 18.92
CA TYR A 72 -8.27 6.05 20.35
C TYR A 72 -7.15 6.76 21.12
N TRP A 73 -7.32 6.88 22.44
CA TRP A 73 -6.31 7.50 23.32
C TRP A 73 -5.46 6.42 23.98
N ARG A 74 -4.14 6.48 23.80
CA ARG A 74 -3.19 5.54 24.39
C ARG A 74 -2.43 6.21 25.53
N LYS A 75 -2.28 5.51 26.66
CA LYS A 75 -1.46 5.99 27.78
C LYS A 75 0.01 5.92 27.39
N MET A 76 0.75 7.02 27.55
CA MET A 76 2.19 7.04 27.31
C MET A 76 2.92 6.30 28.45
N LYS A 77 3.88 5.45 28.10
CA LYS A 77 4.73 4.72 29.05
C LYS A 77 5.84 5.62 29.59
#